data_AF-Q1ZZ71-F1
#
_entry.id   AF-Q1ZZ71-F1
#
_cell.length_a   1.000
_cell.length_b   1.000
_cell.length_c   1.000
_cell.angle_alpha   90.00
_cell.angle_beta   90.00
_cell.angle_gamma   90.00
#
_symmetry.space_group_name_H-M   'P 1'
#
loop_
_entity.id
_entity.type
_entity.pdbx_description
1 polymer ?
#
loop_
_entity_poly.entity_id
_entity_poly.type
_entity_poly.pdbx_seq_one_letter_code
_entity_poly.pdbx_strand_id
1 'polypeptide(L)'
;ALIVFSSRGRLYEYANNSVKATIERYKKACSDSSGAGSASEANAQFYQQEADKLRVQISNLQNNNKQMMGEHLGSMNAKDLKNLEGKLEKGISKIRSKKNELLFAEIEYMQKR
;
A
#
# COMPACT_ATOMS: atom_id res chain seq x y z
N ALA A 1 -37.34 6.42 25.25
CA ALA A 1 -37.31 5.09 25.91
C ALA A 1 -36.02 5.01 26.70
N LEU A 2 -36.04 4.39 27.87
CA LEU A 2 -34.86 4.15 28.70
C LEU A 2 -34.56 2.66 28.69
N ILE A 3 -33.37 2.28 28.27
CA ILE A 3 -32.92 0.88 28.24
C ILE A 3 -31.85 0.74 29.33
N VAL A 4 -32.15 -0.04 30.37
CA VAL A 4 -31.24 -0.26 31.50
C VAL A 4 -30.69 -1.69 31.41
N PHE A 5 -29.37 -1.80 31.30
CA PHE A 5 -28.68 -3.09 31.28
C PHE A 5 -28.21 -3.44 32.69
N SER A 6 -28.70 -4.56 33.22
CA SER A 6 -28.14 -5.15 34.44
C SER A 6 -27.01 -6.12 34.08
N SER A 7 -25.92 -6.07 34.83
CA SER A 7 -24.80 -7.04 34.73
C SER A 7 -25.22 -8.49 34.99
N ARG A 8 -26.42 -8.73 35.54
CA ARG A 8 -27.02 -10.06 35.72
C ARG A 8 -27.80 -10.57 34.51
N GLY A 9 -27.76 -9.86 33.38
CA GLY A 9 -28.44 -10.26 32.14
C GLY A 9 -29.95 -10.04 32.12
N ARG A 10 -30.51 -9.32 33.11
CA ARG A 10 -31.94 -8.96 33.12
C ARG A 10 -32.13 -7.62 32.40
N LEU A 11 -32.88 -7.64 31.31
CA LEU A 11 -33.30 -6.46 30.57
C LEU A 11 -34.63 -5.95 31.15
N TYR A 12 -34.65 -4.72 31.66
CA TYR A 12 -35.89 -4.04 32.02
C TYR A 12 -36.15 -2.92 31.01
N GLU A 13 -37.28 -3.00 30.32
CA GLU A 13 -37.65 -2.08 29.25
C GLU A 13 -38.73 -1.11 29.76
N TYR A 14 -38.36 0.16 29.91
CA TYR A 14 -39.31 1.22 30.23
C TYR A 14 -39.47 2.12 29.00
N ALA A 15 -40.61 1.98 28.32
CA ALA A 15 -40.91 2.78 27.15
C ALA A 15 -42.39 3.19 27.12
N ASN A 16 -42.64 4.50 27.01
CA ASN A 16 -43.97 5.04 26.72
C ASN A 16 -44.44 4.76 25.27
N ASN A 17 -43.55 4.23 24.41
CA ASN A 17 -43.80 3.92 23.00
C ASN A 17 -43.01 2.66 22.61
N SER A 18 -43.48 1.92 21.58
CA SER A 18 -42.83 0.69 21.11
C SER A 18 -41.33 0.88 20.83
N VAL A 19 -40.47 0.10 21.47
CA VAL A 19 -39.02 0.15 21.25
C VAL A 19 -38.64 -0.18 19.82
N LYS A 20 -39.39 -1.07 19.15
CA LYS A 20 -39.22 -1.33 17.72
C LYS A 20 -39.34 -0.04 16.90
N ALA A 21 -40.37 0.78 17.18
CA ALA A 21 -40.57 2.05 16.51
C ALA A 21 -39.47 3.08 16.85
N THR A 22 -38.92 3.06 18.07
CA THR A 22 -37.77 3.90 18.44
C THR A 22 -36.50 3.48 17.71
N ILE A 23 -36.23 2.17 17.63
CA ILE A 23 -35.07 1.61 16.91
C ILE A 23 -35.17 1.92 15.41
N GLU A 24 -36.35 1.77 14.80
CA GLU A 24 -36.58 2.12 13.39
C GLU A 24 -36.35 3.62 13.14
N ARG A 25 -36.84 4.50 14.03
CA ARG A 25 -36.58 5.95 13.91
C ARG A 25 -35.10 6.30 14.01
N TYR A 26 -34.36 5.66 14.92
CA TYR A 26 -32.93 5.86 15.06
C TYR A 26 -32.18 5.41 13.80
N LYS A 27 -32.48 4.20 13.31
CA LYS A 27 -31.90 3.69 12.06
C LYS A 27 -32.16 4.63 10.88
N LYS A 28 -33.38 5.16 10.77
CA LYS A 28 -33.77 6.12 9.74
C LYS A 28 -33.04 7.46 9.88
N ALA A 29 -32.92 8.00 11.10
CA ALA A 29 -32.18 9.23 11.34
C ALA A 29 -30.68 9.08 11.03
N CYS A 30 -30.09 7.92 11.31
CA CYS A 30 -28.70 7.61 10.95
C CYS A 30 -28.51 7.35 9.45
N SER A 31 -29.50 6.79 8.76
CA SER A 31 -29.46 6.67 7.30
C SER A 31 -29.64 8.02 6.63
N ASP A 32 -30.45 8.93 7.17
CA ASP A 32 -30.72 10.24 6.58
C ASP A 32 -29.55 11.23 6.78
N SER A 33 -28.64 10.98 7.73
CA SER A 33 -27.38 11.74 7.87
C SER A 33 -26.30 11.38 6.84
N SER A 34 -26.57 10.47 5.90
CA SER A 34 -25.63 10.04 4.85
C SER A 34 -25.39 11.07 3.73
N GLY A 35 -25.79 12.33 3.91
CA GLY A 35 -25.37 13.44 3.05
C GLY A 35 -23.87 13.79 3.18
N ALA A 36 -23.22 13.34 4.25
CA ALA A 36 -21.77 13.30 4.38
C ALA A 36 -21.40 11.89 4.85
N GLY A 37 -20.70 11.12 4.02
CA GLY A 37 -20.24 9.78 4.40
C GLY A 37 -19.57 9.82 5.76
N SER A 38 -19.85 8.82 6.60
CA SER A 38 -19.32 8.80 7.97
C SER A 38 -17.79 8.94 7.95
N ALA A 39 -17.18 9.45 9.04
CA ALA A 39 -15.72 9.55 9.12
C ALA A 39 -15.01 8.20 8.82
N SER A 40 -15.68 7.06 9.11
CA SER A 40 -15.20 5.73 8.76
C SER A 40 -15.23 5.44 7.26
N GLU A 41 -16.27 5.89 6.53
CA GLU A 41 -16.39 5.72 5.08
C GLU A 41 -15.40 6.61 4.33
N ALA A 42 -15.22 7.84 4.78
CA ALA A 42 -14.20 8.75 4.24
C ALA A 42 -12.78 8.17 4.41
N ASN A 43 -12.48 7.62 5.59
CA ASN A 43 -11.22 6.92 5.85
C ASN A 43 -11.04 5.67 4.97
N ALA A 44 -12.09 4.87 4.79
CA ALA A 44 -12.03 3.69 3.93
C ALA A 44 -11.75 4.06 2.46
N GLN A 45 -12.41 5.11 1.93
CA GLN A 45 -12.16 5.62 0.59
C GLN A 45 -10.73 6.17 0.43
N PHE A 46 -10.23 6.89 1.43
CA PHE A 46 -8.84 7.37 1.44
C PHE A 46 -7.84 6.22 1.32
N TYR A 47 -7.96 5.20 2.18
CA TYR A 47 -7.04 4.05 2.13
C TYR A 47 -7.17 3.23 0.85
N GLN A 48 -8.38 3.16 0.28
CA GLN A 48 -8.57 2.53 -1.03
C GLN A 48 -7.77 3.26 -2.13
N GLN A 49 -7.85 4.60 -2.17
CA GLN A 49 -7.07 5.40 -3.12
C GLN A 49 -5.56 5.25 -2.92
N GLU A 50 -5.08 5.24 -1.67
CA GLU A 50 -3.66 5.02 -1.37
C GLU A 50 -3.20 3.62 -1.78
N ALA A 51 -4.03 2.59 -1.54
CA ALA A 51 -3.74 1.23 -2.00
C ALA A 51 -3.63 1.15 -3.53
N ASP A 52 -4.51 1.83 -4.27
CA ASP A 52 -4.47 1.85 -5.73
C ASP A 52 -3.23 2.59 -6.26
N LYS A 53 -2.82 3.70 -5.62
CA LYS A 53 -1.54 4.36 -5.94
C LYS A 53 -0.36 3.43 -5.73
N LEU A 54 -0.33 2.71 -4.61
CA LEU A 54 0.75 1.75 -4.30
C LEU A 54 0.79 0.60 -5.31
N ARG A 55 -0.37 0.08 -5.75
CA ARG A 55 -0.43 -0.96 -6.79
C ARG A 55 0.19 -0.49 -8.10
N VAL A 56 -0.08 0.75 -8.52
CA VAL A 56 0.53 1.33 -9.71
C VAL A 56 2.04 1.46 -9.55
N GLN A 57 2.52 1.92 -8.38
CA GLN A 57 3.95 2.01 -8.11
C GLN A 57 4.64 0.64 -8.15
N ILE A 58 4.04 -0.38 -7.55
CA ILE A 58 4.54 -1.76 -7.59
C ILE A 58 4.63 -2.27 -9.03
N SER A 59 3.57 -2.10 -9.82
CA SER A 59 3.55 -2.50 -11.23
C SER A 59 4.66 -1.82 -12.03
N ASN A 60 4.84 -0.51 -11.83
CA ASN A 60 5.91 0.25 -12.48
C ASN A 60 7.29 -0.27 -12.07
N LEU A 61 7.55 -0.53 -10.79
CA LEU A 61 8.82 -1.07 -10.30
C LEU A 61 9.10 -2.46 -10.88
N GLN A 62 8.10 -3.33 -10.92
CA GLN A 62 8.22 -4.66 -11.52
C GLN A 62 8.53 -4.59 -13.01
N ASN A 63 7.87 -3.69 -13.75
CA ASN A 63 8.14 -3.50 -15.17
C ASN A 63 9.56 -2.95 -15.41
N ASN A 64 10.00 -1.98 -14.60
CA ASN A 64 11.38 -1.48 -14.66
C ASN A 64 12.41 -2.59 -14.39
N ASN A 65 12.16 -3.46 -13.41
CA ASN A 65 13.04 -4.61 -13.13
C ASN A 65 13.12 -5.56 -14.32
N LYS A 66 11.99 -5.92 -14.93
CA LYS A 66 11.96 -6.75 -16.14
C LYS A 66 12.77 -6.14 -17.28
N GLN A 67 12.62 -4.83 -17.51
CA GLN A 67 13.40 -4.11 -18.51
C GLN A 67 14.90 -4.12 -18.19
N MET A 68 15.31 -3.91 -16.93
CA MET A 68 16.72 -4.04 -16.52
C MET A 68 17.28 -5.46 -16.74
N MET A 69 16.43 -6.49 -16.69
CA MET A 69 16.78 -7.87 -16.99
C MET A 69 16.73 -8.20 -18.50
N GLY A 70 16.46 -7.23 -19.36
CA GLY A 70 16.39 -7.40 -20.81
C GLY A 70 15.06 -7.91 -21.34
N GLU A 71 14.01 -7.95 -20.51
CA GLU A 71 12.67 -8.37 -20.91
C GLU A 71 11.79 -7.19 -21.37
N HIS A 72 10.75 -7.46 -22.16
CA HIS A 72 9.74 -6.48 -22.58
C HIS A 72 10.31 -5.22 -23.25
N LEU A 73 11.46 -5.32 -23.92
CA LEU A 73 12.12 -4.19 -24.57
C LEU A 73 11.47 -3.75 -25.88
N GLY A 74 10.69 -4.63 -26.53
CA GLY A 74 10.10 -4.38 -27.84
C GLY A 74 9.11 -3.20 -27.89
N SER A 75 8.54 -2.81 -26.76
CA SER A 75 7.64 -1.64 -26.66
C SER A 75 8.35 -0.34 -26.28
N MET A 76 9.67 -0.37 -26.05
CA MET A 76 10.44 0.83 -25.69
C MET A 76 10.88 1.59 -26.93
N ASN A 77 10.85 2.93 -26.85
CA ASN A 77 11.42 3.76 -27.90
C ASN A 77 12.96 3.82 -27.81
N ALA A 78 13.61 4.29 -28.87
CA ALA A 78 15.07 4.35 -28.96
C ALA A 78 15.73 5.21 -27.85
N LYS A 79 15.07 6.30 -27.43
CA LYS A 79 15.58 7.16 -26.35
C LYS A 79 15.59 6.42 -25.02
N ASP A 80 14.51 5.71 -24.70
CA ASP A 80 14.39 4.96 -23.46
C ASP A 80 15.31 3.75 -23.42
N LEU A 81 15.52 3.07 -24.56
CA LEU A 81 16.52 2.00 -24.68
C LEU A 81 17.94 2.51 -24.43
N LYS A 82 18.32 3.65 -25.02
CA LYS A 82 19.63 4.27 -24.78
C LYS A 82 19.82 4.67 -23.31
N ASN A 83 18.76 5.16 -22.68
CA ASN A 83 18.80 5.48 -21.25
C ASN A 83 18.97 4.23 -20.38
N LEU A 84 18.30 3.13 -20.73
CA LEU A 84 18.42 1.84 -20.05
C LEU A 84 19.84 1.29 -20.18
N GLU A 85 20.39 1.26 -21.39
CA GLU A 85 21.76 0.84 -21.67
C GLU A 85 22.76 1.64 -20.83
N GLY A 86 22.64 2.98 -20.81
CA GLY A 86 23.52 3.84 -20.02
C GLY A 86 23.43 3.61 -18.51
N LYS A 87 22.25 3.23 -17.99
CA LYS A 87 22.09 2.84 -16.58
C LYS A 87 22.78 1.51 -16.28
N LEU A 88 22.60 0.52 -17.16
CA LEU A 88 23.21 -0.80 -17.02
C LEU A 88 24.73 -0.71 -17.06
N GLU A 89 25.30 0.02 -18.02
CA GLU A 89 26.75 0.18 -18.15
C GLU A 89 27.37 0.81 -16.90
N LYS A 90 26.75 1.88 -16.38
CA LYS A 90 27.17 2.51 -15.11
C LYS A 90 27.10 1.54 -13.93
N GLY A 91 26.05 0.74 -13.84
CA GLY A 91 25.88 -0.27 -12.78
C GLY A 91 26.95 -1.35 -12.85
N ILE A 92 27.17 -1.92 -14.04
CA ILE A 92 28.17 -2.95 -14.29
C ILE A 92 29.58 -2.42 -14.01
N SER A 93 29.90 -1.20 -14.44
CA SER A 93 31.18 -0.55 -14.17
C SER A 93 31.44 -0.44 -12.67
N LYS A 94 30.44 -0.04 -11.87
CA LYS A 94 30.58 0.03 -10.40
C LYS A 94 30.83 -1.35 -9.79
N ILE A 95 30.08 -2.37 -10.23
CA ILE A 95 30.24 -3.75 -9.76
C ILE A 95 31.65 -4.27 -10.06
N ARG A 96 32.13 -4.07 -11.29
CA ARG A 96 33.49 -4.47 -11.70
C ARG A 96 34.56 -3.77 -10.87
N SER A 97 34.43 -2.45 -10.69
CA SER A 97 35.36 -1.68 -9.86
C SER A 97 35.42 -2.22 -8.43
N LYS A 98 34.27 -2.48 -7.80
CA LYS A 98 34.25 -3.00 -6.43
C LYS A 98 34.81 -4.41 -6.33
N LYS A 99 34.52 -5.28 -7.31
CA LYS A 99 35.10 -6.62 -7.37
C LYS A 99 36.62 -6.57 -7.47
N ASN A 100 37.17 -5.69 -8.30
CA ASN A 100 38.62 -5.51 -8.42
C ASN A 100 39.24 -5.00 -7.13
N GLU A 101 38.64 -3.98 -6.50
CA GLU A 101 39.09 -3.46 -5.20
C GLU A 101 39.17 -4.57 -4.14
N LEU A 102 38.13 -5.39 -4.02
CA LEU A 102 38.08 -6.50 -3.07
C LEU A 102 39.11 -7.60 -3.41
N LEU A 103 39.29 -7.91 -4.70
CA LEU A 103 40.28 -8.89 -5.13
C LEU A 103 41.71 -8.44 -4.80
N PHE A 104 42.03 -7.16 -5.03
CA PHE A 104 43.34 -6.62 -4.67
C PHE A 104 43.58 -6.64 -3.17
N ALA A 105 42.58 -6.26 -2.37
CA ALA A 105 42.67 -6.34 -0.91
C ALA A 105 42.94 -7.77 -0.43
N GLU A 106 42.29 -8.77 -1.04
CA GLU A 106 42.50 -10.20 -0.71
C GLU A 106 43.92 -10.65 -1.08
N ILE A 107 44.43 -10.26 -2.27
CA ILE A 107 45.79 -10.58 -2.69
C ILE A 107 46.81 -9.98 -1.71
N GLU A 108 46.66 -8.70 -1.35
CA GLU A 108 47.55 -8.05 -0.38
C GLU A 108 47.51 -8.70 0.99
N TYR A 109 46.33 -9.12 1.45
CA TYR A 109 46.17 -9.85 2.70
C TYR A 109 46.92 -11.19 2.65
N MET A 110 46.78 -11.95 1.57
CA MET A 110 47.44 -13.24 1.41
C MET A 110 48.96 -13.13 1.28
N GLN A 111 49.48 -12.03 0.71
CA GLN A 111 50.93 -11.77 0.64
C GLN A 111 51.56 -11.40 1.99
N LYS A 112 50.77 -10.89 2.93
CA LYS A 112 51.23 -10.50 4.28
C LYS A 112 51.12 -11.63 5.31
N ARG A 113 50.49 -12.75 4.94
CA ARG A 113 50.43 -13.98 5.73
C ARG A 113 51.66 -14.84 5.50
#